data_AF-A0A7S2EVT5-F1
#
_entry.id   AF-A0A7S2EVT5-F1
#
_cell.length_a   1.000
_cell.length_b   1.000
_cell.length_c   1.000
_cell.angle_alpha   90.00
_cell.angle_beta   90.00
_cell.angle_gamma   90.00
#
_symmetry.space_group_name_H-M   'P 1'
#
loop_
_entity.id
_entity.type
_entity.pdbx_description
1 polymer ?
#
loop_
_entity_poly.entity_id
_entity_poly.type
_entity_poly.pdbx_seq_one_letter_code
_entity_poly.pdbx_strand_id
1 'polypeptide(L)'
;SAPISIRVMSEQTDFAAIKAKLPTEKTPEEKHKRKALFESFDPNGNGYLSLAEVDKGCRDVLGLHDIFDAKPVIMRAFSAAKSINDKRNQPGSHGPDYIEFCEFRLLLVYLLDYFELYVMFKEVDSSEDNRISLE
;
A
#
# COMPACT_ATOMS: atom_id res chain seq x y z
N SER A 1 -30.63 -3.00 8.44
CA SER A 1 -30.11 -1.77 7.80
C SER A 1 -28.87 -1.32 8.55
N ALA A 2 -27.77 -1.12 7.84
CA ALA A 2 -26.58 -0.49 8.40
C ALA A 2 -26.90 0.97 8.80
N PRO A 3 -26.42 1.48 9.95
CA PRO A 3 -26.61 2.87 10.36
C PRO A 3 -26.08 3.86 9.31
N ILE A 4 -26.72 5.03 9.21
CA ILE A 4 -26.47 6.08 8.19
C ILE A 4 -24.99 6.48 8.12
N SER A 5 -24.27 6.48 9.25
CA SER A 5 -22.83 6.78 9.31
C SER A 5 -21.94 5.76 8.59
N ILE A 6 -22.38 4.50 8.46
CA ILE A 6 -21.65 3.43 7.73
C ILE A 6 -21.61 3.71 6.22
N ARG A 7 -22.59 4.41 5.66
CA ARG A 7 -22.58 4.78 4.24
C ARG A 7 -21.70 5.99 3.93
N VAL A 8 -21.40 6.83 4.92
CA VAL A 8 -20.90 8.19 4.65
C VAL A 8 -19.38 8.24 4.43
N MET A 9 -18.57 7.34 5.01
CA MET A 9 -17.10 7.36 4.83
C MET A 9 -16.63 6.64 3.56
N SER A 10 -17.22 5.49 3.24
CA SER A 10 -17.00 4.75 1.99
C SER A 10 -17.51 5.51 0.77
N GLU A 11 -18.50 6.40 0.93
CA GLU A 11 -18.90 7.36 -0.11
C GLU A 11 -17.90 8.52 -0.32
N GLN A 12 -17.00 8.79 0.64
CA GLN A 12 -15.99 9.87 0.53
C GLN A 12 -14.67 9.40 -0.09
N THR A 13 -14.33 8.11 0.02
CA THR A 13 -13.07 7.57 -0.48
C THR A 13 -13.23 7.06 -1.90
N ASP A 14 -12.60 7.72 -2.87
CA ASP A 14 -12.64 7.31 -4.28
C ASP A 14 -11.66 6.16 -4.57
N PHE A 15 -12.06 4.94 -4.21
CA PHE A 15 -11.27 3.73 -4.45
C PHE A 15 -10.98 3.47 -5.94
N ALA A 16 -11.85 3.95 -6.85
CA ALA A 16 -11.61 3.81 -8.28
C ALA A 16 -10.43 4.69 -8.72
N ALA A 17 -10.36 5.94 -8.25
CA ALA A 17 -9.24 6.83 -8.49
C ALA A 17 -7.94 6.31 -7.85
N ILE A 18 -8.01 5.73 -6.66
CA ILE A 18 -6.86 5.08 -6.00
C ILE A 18 -6.37 3.91 -6.85
N LYS A 19 -7.26 2.98 -7.21
CA LYS A 19 -6.91 1.81 -8.03
C LYS A 19 -6.32 2.21 -9.38
N ALA A 20 -6.82 3.26 -10.02
CA ALA A 20 -6.29 3.75 -11.30
C ALA A 20 -4.83 4.23 -11.22
N LYS A 21 -4.36 4.64 -10.04
CA LYS A 21 -2.97 5.06 -9.78
C LYS A 21 -2.02 3.88 -9.49
N LEU A 22 -2.55 2.69 -9.25
CA LEU A 22 -1.80 1.52 -8.82
C LEU A 22 -1.73 0.47 -9.94
N PRO A 23 -0.61 0.37 -10.68
CA PRO A 23 -0.47 -0.64 -11.73
C PRO A 23 -0.26 -2.06 -11.16
N THR A 24 -1.34 -2.73 -10.78
CA THR A 24 -1.34 -4.06 -10.15
C THR A 24 -1.45 -5.24 -11.11
N GLU A 25 -1.90 -5.02 -12.34
CA GLU A 25 -2.20 -6.09 -13.30
C GLU A 25 -0.93 -6.75 -13.84
N LYS A 26 -1.06 -8.03 -14.23
CA LYS A 26 0.04 -8.83 -14.76
C LYS A 26 0.18 -8.71 -16.28
N THR A 27 0.18 -7.49 -16.80
CA THR A 27 0.40 -7.20 -18.23
C THR A 27 1.77 -6.56 -18.48
N PRO A 28 2.31 -6.65 -19.72
CA PRO A 28 3.53 -5.94 -20.10
C PRO A 28 3.45 -4.42 -19.90
N GLU A 29 2.31 -3.82 -20.21
CA GLU A 29 2.06 -2.38 -20.11
C GLU A 29 2.13 -1.93 -18.64
N GLU A 30 1.48 -2.67 -17.75
CA GLU A 30 1.49 -2.40 -16.32
C GLU A 30 2.86 -2.67 -15.69
N LYS A 31 3.61 -3.64 -16.21
CA LYS A 31 5.01 -3.85 -15.82
C LYS A 31 5.87 -2.63 -16.18
N HIS A 32 5.65 -2.03 -17.35
CA HIS A 32 6.36 -0.81 -17.75
C HIS A 32 5.99 0.37 -16.84
N LYS A 33 4.70 0.58 -16.57
CA LYS A 33 4.24 1.59 -15.59
C LYS A 33 4.87 1.38 -14.21
N ARG A 34 4.90 0.14 -13.71
CA ARG A 34 5.55 -0.19 -12.43
C ARG A 34 7.03 0.16 -12.44
N LYS A 35 7.73 -0.04 -13.55
CA LYS A 35 9.16 0.29 -13.64
C LYS A 35 9.37 1.79 -13.48
N ALA A 36 8.65 2.61 -14.24
CA ALA A 36 8.71 4.07 -14.12
C ALA A 36 8.30 4.55 -12.72
N LEU A 37 7.25 3.93 -12.15
CA LEU A 37 6.79 4.27 -10.80
C LEU A 37 7.82 3.89 -9.73
N PHE A 38 8.46 2.74 -9.84
CA PHE A 38 9.51 2.31 -8.92
C PHE A 38 10.70 3.28 -8.94
N GLU A 39 11.16 3.66 -10.14
CA GLU A 39 12.23 4.66 -10.33
C GLU A 39 11.85 6.00 -9.69
N SER A 40 10.59 6.42 -9.76
CA SER A 40 10.13 7.65 -9.10
C SER A 40 10.04 7.55 -7.56
N PHE A 41 9.91 6.34 -7.02
CA PHE A 41 9.96 6.08 -5.58
C PHE A 41 11.40 5.98 -5.06
N ASP A 42 12.38 5.77 -5.94
CA ASP A 42 13.80 5.58 -5.64
C ASP A 42 14.63 6.82 -6.05
N PRO A 43 14.53 7.96 -5.35
CA PRO A 43 15.24 9.18 -5.72
C PRO A 43 16.77 9.06 -5.56
N ASN A 44 17.26 8.08 -4.80
CA ASN A 44 18.70 7.85 -4.63
C ASN A 44 19.28 6.88 -5.68
N GLY A 45 18.42 6.14 -6.40
CA GLY A 45 18.79 5.28 -7.51
C GLY A 45 19.52 4.00 -7.10
N ASN A 46 19.30 3.49 -5.88
CA ASN A 46 19.99 2.31 -5.38
C ASN A 46 19.36 0.98 -5.85
N GLY A 47 18.16 1.01 -6.43
CA GLY A 47 17.44 -0.15 -6.96
C GLY A 47 16.50 -0.85 -5.96
N TYR A 48 16.28 -0.27 -4.78
CA TYR A 48 15.44 -0.81 -3.71
C TYR A 48 14.79 0.29 -2.85
N LEU A 49 13.64 0.02 -2.25
CA LEU A 49 12.88 1.02 -1.52
C LEU A 49 12.86 0.71 -0.02
N SER A 50 13.31 1.66 0.78
CA SER A 50 13.09 1.67 2.23
C SER A 50 11.62 2.00 2.57
N LEU A 51 11.22 1.72 3.81
CA LEU A 51 9.87 2.10 4.30
C LEU A 51 9.62 3.61 4.16
N ALA A 52 10.64 4.44 4.39
CA ALA A 52 10.53 5.89 4.28
C ALA A 52 10.35 6.35 2.82
N GLU A 53 10.95 5.66 1.85
CA GLU A 53 10.75 5.92 0.42
C GLU A 53 9.37 5.50 -0.04
N VAL A 54 8.87 4.35 0.42
CA VAL A 54 7.48 3.94 0.16
C VAL A 54 6.49 4.95 0.76
N ASP A 55 6.72 5.40 1.99
CA ASP A 55 5.89 6.40 2.66
C ASP A 55 5.85 7.73 1.90
N LYS A 56 7.01 8.24 1.49
CA LYS A 56 7.10 9.45 0.66
C LYS A 56 6.49 9.24 -0.72
N GLY A 57 6.71 8.10 -1.37
CA GLY A 57 6.14 7.80 -2.69
C GLY A 57 4.61 7.78 -2.69
N CYS A 58 3.98 7.29 -1.62
CA CYS A 58 2.52 7.36 -1.47
C CYS A 58 2.00 8.81 -1.50
N ARG A 59 2.71 9.74 -0.84
CA ARG A 59 2.33 11.15 -0.78
C ARG A 59 2.73 11.93 -2.02
N ASP A 60 4.01 11.90 -2.36
CA ASP A 60 4.62 12.85 -3.30
C ASP A 60 4.51 12.39 -4.76
N VAL A 61 4.44 11.06 -5.00
CA VAL A 61 4.37 10.50 -6.35
C VAL A 61 2.94 10.09 -6.69
N LEU A 62 2.28 9.33 -5.83
CA LEU A 62 0.91 8.88 -6.08
C LEU A 62 -0.13 9.93 -5.69
N GLY A 63 0.20 10.91 -4.84
CA GLY A 63 -0.79 11.88 -4.34
C GLY A 63 -1.93 11.19 -3.59
N LEU A 64 -1.63 10.11 -2.86
CA LEU A 64 -2.59 9.32 -2.10
C LEU A 64 -2.48 9.69 -0.62
N HIS A 65 -2.97 10.88 -0.29
CA HIS A 65 -2.92 11.43 1.06
C HIS A 65 -3.64 10.53 2.08
N ASP A 66 -4.76 9.93 1.71
CA ASP A 66 -5.50 9.05 2.62
C ASP A 66 -4.70 7.79 3.00
N ILE A 67 -3.98 7.20 2.05
CA ILE A 67 -3.06 6.08 2.33
C ILE A 67 -1.86 6.56 3.13
N PHE A 68 -1.33 7.74 2.79
CA PHE A 68 -0.21 8.35 3.52
C PHE A 68 -0.56 8.60 5.00
N ASP A 69 -1.78 9.02 5.31
CA ASP A 69 -2.24 9.25 6.67
C ASP A 69 -2.52 7.94 7.41
N ALA A 70 -2.88 6.88 6.68
CA ALA A 70 -3.06 5.53 7.20
C ALA A 70 -1.70 4.78 7.40
N LYS A 71 -0.79 5.31 8.22
CA LYS A 71 0.53 4.70 8.50
C LYS A 71 0.52 3.18 8.78
N PRO A 72 -0.45 2.62 9.54
CA PRO A 72 -0.53 1.18 9.76
C PRO A 72 -0.71 0.37 8.46
N VAL A 73 -1.38 0.94 7.44
CA VAL A 73 -1.57 0.32 6.13
C VAL A 73 -0.23 0.19 5.41
N ILE A 74 0.53 1.29 5.32
CA ILE A 74 1.84 1.31 4.67
C ILE A 74 2.80 0.30 5.33
N MET A 75 2.87 0.30 6.67
CA MET A 75 3.72 -0.63 7.42
C MET A 75 3.34 -2.09 7.17
N ARG A 76 2.04 -2.41 7.18
CA ARG A 76 1.54 -3.77 6.92
C ARG A 76 1.79 -4.20 5.48
N ALA A 77 1.52 -3.33 4.51
CA ALA A 77 1.74 -3.61 3.10
C ALA A 77 3.22 -3.86 2.79
N PHE A 78 4.10 -3.04 3.37
CA PHE A 78 5.56 -3.20 3.27
C PHE A 78 6.02 -4.54 3.84
N SER A 79 5.56 -4.90 5.04
CA SER A 79 5.90 -6.18 5.67
C SER A 79 5.37 -7.37 4.85
N ALA A 80 4.13 -7.30 4.38
CA ALA A 80 3.50 -8.37 3.62
C ALA A 80 4.20 -8.59 2.27
N ALA A 81 4.50 -7.52 1.53
CA ALA A 81 5.16 -7.61 0.22
C ALA A 81 6.52 -8.32 0.30
N LYS A 82 7.35 -7.96 1.31
CA LYS A 82 8.66 -8.60 1.53
C LYS A 82 8.52 -10.06 1.94
N SER A 83 7.45 -10.41 2.66
CA SER A 83 7.23 -11.76 3.20
C SER A 83 7.06 -12.86 2.14
N ILE A 84 6.80 -12.49 0.89
CA ILE A 84 6.53 -13.44 -0.21
C ILE A 84 7.80 -13.86 -0.95
N ASN A 85 8.88 -13.08 -0.86
CA ASN A 85 10.12 -13.39 -1.57
C ASN A 85 11.04 -14.25 -0.69
N ASP A 86 11.09 -15.56 -0.95
CA ASP A 86 12.00 -16.47 -0.25
C ASP A 86 13.48 -16.26 -0.60
N LYS A 87 13.76 -15.43 -1.62
CA LYS A 87 15.13 -15.08 -2.02
C LYS A 87 15.82 -14.09 -1.08
N ARG A 88 15.16 -13.66 0.00
CA ARG A 88 15.73 -12.75 1.01
C ARG A 88 17.08 -13.21 1.56
N ASN A 89 17.36 -14.51 1.51
CA ASN A 89 18.62 -15.13 1.95
C ASN A 89 19.58 -15.49 0.80
N GLN A 90 19.33 -15.05 -0.44
CA GLN A 90 20.21 -15.31 -1.59
C GLN A 90 21.27 -14.21 -1.75
N PRO A 91 22.47 -14.54 -2.27
CA PRO A 91 23.48 -13.53 -2.59
C PRO A 91 22.93 -12.47 -3.54
N GLY A 92 23.04 -11.19 -3.16
CA GLY A 92 22.53 -10.05 -3.94
C GLY A 92 21.12 -9.57 -3.55
N SER A 93 20.45 -10.24 -2.61
CA SER A 93 19.25 -9.70 -1.95
C SER A 93 19.64 -8.54 -1.03
N HIS A 94 18.88 -7.43 -1.09
CA HIS A 94 19.08 -6.30 -0.18
C HIS A 94 18.55 -6.56 1.24
N GLY A 95 18.01 -7.77 1.48
CA GLY A 95 17.62 -8.24 2.80
C GLY A 95 16.20 -7.82 3.19
N PRO A 96 15.79 -8.11 4.43
CA PRO A 96 14.40 -7.99 4.86
C PRO A 96 13.95 -6.54 5.07
N ASP A 97 14.79 -5.53 4.89
CA ASP A 97 14.51 -4.15 5.24
C ASP A 97 14.06 -3.28 4.05
N TYR A 98 14.14 -3.81 2.84
CA TYR A 98 13.83 -3.08 1.60
C TYR A 98 12.83 -3.81 0.71
N ILE A 99 12.19 -3.07 -0.19
CA ILE A 99 11.37 -3.59 -1.28
C ILE A 99 12.19 -3.58 -2.55
N GLU A 100 12.36 -4.74 -3.16
CA GLU A 100 12.94 -4.88 -4.49
C GLU A 100 11.85 -4.74 -5.57
N PHE A 101 12.26 -4.47 -6.81
CA PHE A 101 11.31 -4.35 -7.92
C PHE A 101 10.42 -5.58 -8.11
N CYS A 102 10.93 -6.78 -7.79
CA CYS A 102 10.16 -8.02 -7.88
C CYS A 102 9.00 -8.10 -6.87
N GLU A 103 9.10 -7.39 -5.76
CA GLU A 103 8.10 -7.29 -4.68
C GLU A 103 7.15 -6.10 -4.88
N PHE A 104 7.58 -5.09 -5.63
CA PHE A 104 6.87 -3.82 -5.76
C PHE A 104 5.41 -3.98 -6.22
N ARG A 105 5.12 -4.91 -7.15
CA ARG A 105 3.72 -5.16 -7.55
C ARG A 105 2.85 -5.60 -6.36
N LEU A 106 3.37 -6.46 -5.48
CA LEU A 106 2.64 -6.93 -4.31
C LEU A 106 2.48 -5.82 -3.27
N LEU A 107 3.48 -4.95 -3.12
CA LEU A 107 3.34 -3.75 -2.31
C LEU A 107 2.12 -2.91 -2.76
N LEU A 108 1.98 -2.66 -4.06
CA LEU A 108 0.84 -1.88 -4.59
C LEU A 108 -0.51 -2.57 -4.35
N VAL A 109 -0.57 -3.91 -4.49
CA VAL A 109 -1.78 -4.69 -4.17
C VAL A 109 -2.12 -4.56 -2.69
N TYR A 110 -1.15 -4.77 -1.80
CA TYR A 110 -1.40 -4.69 -0.36
C TYR A 110 -1.73 -3.28 0.11
N LEU A 111 -1.19 -2.23 -0.52
CA LEU A 111 -1.58 -0.85 -0.22
C LEU A 111 -3.08 -0.64 -0.51
N LEU A 112 -3.60 -1.17 -1.63
CA LEU A 112 -5.02 -1.08 -1.95
C LEU A 112 -5.88 -1.91 -0.99
N ASP A 113 -5.57 -3.21 -0.87
CA ASP A 113 -6.38 -4.15 -0.09
C ASP A 113 -6.42 -3.77 1.40
N TYR A 114 -5.27 -3.40 1.97
CA TYR A 114 -5.20 -3.03 3.39
C TYR A 114 -5.78 -1.65 3.66
N PHE A 115 -5.76 -0.74 2.69
CA PHE A 115 -6.44 0.54 2.83
C PHE A 115 -7.96 0.37 2.79
N GLU A 116 -8.49 -0.46 1.89
CA GLU A 116 -9.91 -0.81 1.84
C GLU A 116 -10.38 -1.41 3.17
N LEU A 117 -9.62 -2.39 3.69
CA LEU A 117 -9.87 -2.94 5.02
C LEU A 117 -9.78 -1.87 6.11
N TYR A 118 -8.77 -1.01 6.09
CA TYR A 118 -8.59 0.05 7.09
C TYR A 118 -9.79 1.00 7.14
N VAL A 119 -10.30 1.43 5.98
CA VAL A 119 -11.50 2.27 5.89
C VAL A 119 -12.72 1.51 6.43
N MET A 120 -12.95 0.27 6.01
CA MET A 120 -14.06 -0.55 6.53
C MET A 120 -13.97 -0.76 8.05
N PHE A 121 -12.78 -0.95 8.62
CA PHE A 121 -12.60 -1.09 10.07
C PHE A 121 -12.87 0.22 10.80
N LYS A 122 -12.38 1.36 10.28
CA LYS A 122 -12.64 2.68 10.87
C LYS A 122 -14.12 3.05 10.85
N GLU A 123 -14.89 2.51 9.90
CA GLU A 123 -16.35 2.68 9.85
C GLU A 123 -17.10 1.88 10.93
N VAL A 124 -16.58 0.72 11.33
CA VAL A 124 -17.21 -0.16 12.32
C VAL A 124 -16.78 0.19 13.74
N ASP A 125 -15.56 0.70 13.92
CA ASP A 125 -15.01 1.10 15.22
C ASP A 125 -15.47 2.51 15.62
N SER A 126 -16.67 2.59 16.19
CA SER A 126 -17.24 3.80 16.80
C SER A 126 -16.57 4.20 18.12
N SER A 127 -15.56 3.45 18.59
CA SER A 127 -14.84 3.71 19.85
C SER A 127 -13.45 4.33 19.65
N GLU A 128 -13.01 4.50 18.40
CA GLU A 128 -11.70 5.02 18.00
C GLU A 128 -10.48 4.24 18.57
N ASP A 129 -10.68 3.05 19.13
CA ASP A 129 -9.64 2.30 19.83
C ASP A 129 -8.89 1.27 18.94
N ASN A 130 -9.26 1.18 17.67
CA ASN A 130 -8.84 0.21 16.66
C ASN A 130 -9.07 -1.25 17.07
N ARG A 131 -10.11 -1.54 17.88
CA ARG A 131 -10.53 -2.88 18.26
C ARG A 131 -12.00 -3.11 17.93
N ILE A 132 -12.34 -4.36 17.64
CA ILE A 132 -13.74 -4.79 17.58
C ILE A 132 -14.07 -5.41 18.92
N SER A 133 -14.98 -4.77 19.66
CA SER A 133 -15.67 -5.39 20.78
C SER A 133 -16.86 -6.17 20.21
N LEU A 134 -16.87 -7.49 20.41
CA LEU A 134 -18.07 -8.31 20.17
C LEU A 134 -18.90 -8.25 21.45
N GLU A 135 -20.01 -7.51 21.41
CA GLU A 135 -21.10 -7.68 22.37
C GLU A 135 -22.00 -8.86 21.96
#